data_AF-A0A182UUN7-F1
#
_entry.id   AF-A0A182UUN7-F1
#
_cell.length_a   1.000
_cell.length_b   1.000
_cell.length_c   1.000
_cell.angle_alpha   90.00
_cell.angle_beta   90.00
_cell.angle_gamma   90.00
#
_symmetry.space_group_name_H-M   'P 1'
#
loop_
_entity.id
_entity.type
_entity.pdbx_description
1 polymer ?
#
loop_
_entity_poly.entity_id
_entity_poly.type
_entity_poly.pdbx_seq_one_letter_code
_entity_poly.pdbx_strand_id
1 'polypeptide(L)'
;MENITLAPNFTNSCFYDENKKIRFDPPVYEQRYWAIIHLLELDYWKDSFKKIVEFGCAEMKFFRLLRTLPAVEKILEVFISFST
;
A
#
# COMPACT_ATOMS: atom_id res chain seq x y z
N MET A 1 -21.01 11.34 -6.89
CA MET A 1 -19.94 10.42 -6.47
C MET A 1 -19.76 9.44 -7.61
N GLU A 2 -18.74 9.65 -8.43
CA GLU A 2 -18.44 8.76 -9.56
C GLU A 2 -18.00 7.39 -9.01
N ASN A 3 -18.49 6.32 -9.62
CA ASN A 3 -18.20 4.95 -9.20
C ASN A 3 -16.72 4.66 -9.44
N ILE A 4 -15.95 4.61 -8.35
CA ILE A 4 -14.56 4.20 -8.36
C ILE A 4 -14.49 2.74 -8.82
N THR A 5 -14.01 2.53 -10.04
CA THR A 5 -13.78 1.18 -10.57
C THR A 5 -12.37 0.76 -10.16
N LEU A 6 -12.26 0.09 -9.01
CA LEU A 6 -11.00 -0.49 -8.55
C LEU A 6 -10.55 -1.58 -9.53
N ALA A 7 -9.24 -1.69 -9.79
CA ALA A 7 -8.69 -2.72 -10.65
C ALA A 7 -9.16 -4.12 -10.17
N PRO A 8 -9.62 -5.00 -11.09
CA PRO A 8 -10.55 -6.08 -10.75
C PRO A 8 -10.02 -7.25 -9.91
N ASN A 9 -8.73 -7.30 -9.54
CA ASN A 9 -8.12 -8.58 -9.13
C ASN A 9 -7.34 -8.59 -7.79
N PHE A 10 -7.46 -7.58 -6.93
CA PHE A 10 -6.86 -7.65 -5.60
C PHE A 10 -7.90 -7.99 -4.52
N THR A 11 -8.05 -9.27 -4.22
CA THR A 11 -8.93 -9.74 -3.16
C THR A 11 -8.23 -9.65 -1.81
N ASN A 12 -8.61 -8.68 -0.98
CA ASN A 12 -8.27 -8.69 0.44
C ASN A 12 -8.96 -9.88 1.10
N SER A 13 -8.22 -10.96 1.37
CA SER A 13 -8.78 -12.15 2.02
C SER A 13 -8.41 -12.22 3.49
N CYS A 14 -9.40 -12.53 4.33
CA CYS A 14 -9.26 -12.87 5.73
C CYS A 14 -10.10 -14.12 5.99
N PHE A 15 -9.49 -15.16 6.55
CA PHE A 15 -10.14 -16.45 6.77
C PHE A 15 -9.60 -17.13 8.03
N TYR A 16 -10.33 -18.14 8.52
CA TYR A 16 -9.85 -19.00 9.60
C TYR A 16 -9.20 -20.25 9.00
N ASP A 17 -8.01 -20.62 9.49
CA ASP A 17 -7.39 -21.91 9.13
C ASP A 17 -8.08 -23.09 9.84
N GLU A 18 -7.62 -24.30 9.52
CA GLU A 18 -8.05 -25.56 10.16
C GLU A 18 -7.92 -25.56 11.69
N ASN A 19 -7.05 -24.71 12.26
CA ASN A 19 -6.84 -24.54 13.69
C ASN A 19 -7.64 -23.36 14.27
N LYS A 20 -8.61 -22.81 13.52
CA LYS A 20 -9.40 -21.62 13.87
C LYS A 20 -8.55 -20.37 14.14
N LYS A 21 -7.36 -20.27 13.54
CA LYS A 21 -6.52 -19.06 13.61
C LYS A 21 -6.83 -18.15 12.44
N ILE A 22 -6.86 -16.85 12.69
CA ILE A 22 -7.04 -15.84 11.64
C ILE A 22 -5.81 -15.85 10.73
N ARG A 23 -6.05 -15.94 9.42
CA ARG A 23 -5.08 -15.88 8.34
C ARG A 23 -5.50 -14.87 7.30
N PHE A 24 -4.51 -14.43 6.53
CA PHE A 24 -4.67 -13.44 5.48
C PHE A 24 -3.90 -13.89 4.26
N ASP A 25 -4.52 -13.77 3.09
CA ASP A 25 -3.89 -14.08 1.82
C ASP A 25 -4.25 -12.99 0.80
N PRO A 26 -3.31 -12.13 0.36
CA PRO A 26 -1.90 -12.08 0.78
C PRO A 26 -1.74 -11.61 2.24
N PRO A 27 -0.53 -11.61 2.85
CA PRO A 27 -0.33 -11.12 4.20
C PRO A 27 -0.87 -9.70 4.43
N VAL A 28 -1.34 -9.40 5.65
CA VAL A 28 -2.00 -8.13 5.99
C VAL A 28 -1.20 -6.90 5.58
N TYR A 29 0.13 -6.93 5.77
CA TYR A 29 0.95 -5.77 5.43
C TYR A 29 0.91 -5.46 3.94
N GLU A 30 0.85 -6.48 3.07
CA GLU A 30 0.69 -6.29 1.63
C GLU A 30 -0.69 -5.77 1.30
N GLN A 31 -1.74 -6.34 1.91
CA GLN A 31 -3.10 -5.85 1.72
C GLN A 31 -3.22 -4.34 2.02
N ARG A 32 -2.56 -3.87 3.08
CA ARG A 32 -2.50 -2.44 3.40
C ARG A 32 -1.78 -1.63 2.33
N TYR A 33 -0.63 -2.09 1.84
CA TYR A 33 0.12 -1.38 0.80
C TYR A 33 -0.67 -1.28 -0.50
N TRP A 34 -1.25 -2.39 -0.95
CA TRP A 34 -2.08 -2.42 -2.15
C TRP A 34 -3.33 -1.54 -2.02
N ALA A 35 -3.96 -1.50 -0.85
CA ALA A 35 -5.07 -0.57 -0.61
C ALA A 35 -4.66 0.89 -0.84
N ILE A 36 -3.47 1.31 -0.37
CA ILE A 36 -2.97 2.67 -0.61
C ILE A 36 -2.62 2.89 -2.08
N ILE A 37 -1.96 1.95 -2.74
CA ILE A 37 -1.63 2.07 -4.17
C ILE A 37 -2.90 2.28 -5.00
N HIS A 38 -3.94 1.47 -4.80
CA HIS A 38 -5.19 1.63 -5.54
C HIS A 38 -5.87 2.98 -5.27
N LEU A 39 -5.81 3.51 -4.04
CA LEU A 39 -6.32 4.84 -3.73
C LEU A 39 -5.55 5.94 -4.46
N LEU A 40 -4.22 5.79 -4.56
CA LEU A 40 -3.34 6.72 -5.25
C LEU A 40 -3.49 6.65 -6.77
N GLU A 41 -3.93 5.52 -7.33
CA GLU A 41 -4.19 5.32 -8.76
C GLU A 41 -5.57 5.81 -9.23
N LEU A 42 -6.44 6.23 -8.31
CA LEU A 42 -7.75 6.80 -8.68
C LEU A 42 -7.58 8.02 -9.56
N ASP A 43 -8.47 8.19 -10.54
CA ASP A 43 -8.43 9.32 -11.49
C ASP A 43 -8.35 10.68 -10.81
N TYR A 44 -8.97 10.81 -9.63
CA TYR A 44 -8.93 12.03 -8.83
C TYR A 44 -7.52 12.36 -8.29
N TRP A 45 -6.69 11.35 -8.00
CA TRP A 45 -5.40 11.50 -7.34
C TRP A 45 -4.19 11.21 -8.24
N LYS A 46 -4.31 10.29 -9.19
CA LYS A 46 -3.17 9.67 -9.91
C LYS A 46 -2.18 10.65 -10.55
N ASP A 47 -2.64 11.83 -10.96
CA ASP A 47 -1.83 12.87 -11.59
C ASP A 47 -1.64 14.10 -10.68
N SER A 48 -2.21 14.10 -9.47
CA SER A 48 -2.28 15.27 -8.58
C SER A 48 -1.10 15.38 -7.61
N PHE A 49 -0.30 14.32 -7.44
CA PHE A 49 0.82 14.30 -6.51
C PHE A 49 2.12 13.84 -7.18
N LYS A 50 3.21 14.54 -6.85
CA LYS A 50 4.56 14.27 -7.37
C LYS A 50 5.54 13.82 -6.29
N LYS A 51 5.15 13.95 -5.02
CA LYS A 51 6.03 13.72 -3.87
C LYS A 51 5.29 12.91 -2.82
N ILE A 52 5.94 11.89 -2.28
CA ILE A 52 5.41 11.04 -1.20
C ILE A 52 6.40 11.06 -0.04
N VAL A 53 5.87 11.07 1.18
CA VAL A 53 6.65 10.85 2.40
C VAL A 53 6.10 9.62 3.10
N GLU A 54 6.91 8.57 3.23
CA GLU A 54 6.59 7.37 4.01
C GLU A 54 7.22 7.50 5.40
N PHE A 55 6.36 7.58 6.43
CA PHE A 55 6.79 7.53 7.82
C PHE A 55 6.71 6.08 8.34
N GLY A 56 7.78 5.60 8.97
CA GLY A 56 7.85 4.24 9.49
C GLY A 56 8.38 3.22 8.48
N CYS A 57 9.35 3.59 7.66
CA CYS A 57 9.83 2.80 6.51
C CYS A 57 10.79 1.64 6.82
N ALA A 58 10.74 1.06 8.02
CA ALA A 58 11.76 0.16 8.58
C ALA A 58 12.30 -0.90 7.58
N GLU A 59 11.40 -1.63 6.93
CA GLU A 59 11.75 -2.72 6.00
C GLU A 59 11.77 -2.28 4.52
N MET A 60 11.43 -1.02 4.22
CA MET A 60 11.34 -0.44 2.88
C MET A 60 10.52 -1.26 1.87
N LYS A 61 9.58 -2.10 2.34
CA LYS A 61 8.75 -2.95 1.48
C LYS A 61 7.75 -2.12 0.66
N PHE A 62 7.21 -1.06 1.24
CA PHE A 62 6.22 -0.21 0.57
C PHE A 62 6.82 0.73 -0.46
N PHE A 63 7.99 1.32 -0.18
CA PHE A 63 8.81 2.07 -1.15
C PHE A 63 8.88 1.44 -2.55
N ARG A 64 9.01 0.10 -2.62
CA ARG A 64 9.07 -0.62 -3.92
C ARG A 64 7.78 -0.47 -4.73
N LEU A 65 6.63 -0.45 -4.07
CA LEU A 65 5.33 -0.24 -4.68
C LEU A 65 5.10 1.23 -5.01
N LEU A 66 5.48 2.15 -4.11
CA LEU A 66 5.34 3.59 -4.36
C LEU A 66 6.08 4.03 -5.64
N ARG A 67 7.20 3.39 -5.95
CA ARG A 67 7.98 3.63 -7.18
C ARG A 67 7.28 3.20 -8.48
N THR A 68 6.19 2.43 -8.43
CA THR A 68 5.45 2.04 -9.63
C THR A 68 4.46 3.11 -10.08
N LEU A 69 4.20 4.13 -9.24
CA LEU A 69 3.28 5.22 -9.53
C LEU A 69 3.92 6.21 -10.54
N PRO A 70 3.41 6.33 -11.78
CA PRO A 70 4.10 7.07 -12.84
C PRO A 70 4.27 8.58 -12.58
N ALA A 71 3.32 9.20 -11.87
CA ALA A 71 3.36 10.64 -11.58
C ALA A 71 4.30 11.01 -10.42
N VAL A 72 4.79 10.02 -9.65
CA VAL A 72 5.63 10.26 -8.47
C VAL A 72 7.07 10.50 -8.89
N GLU A 73 7.57 11.68 -8.58
CA GLU A 73 8.93 12.11 -8.90
C GLU A 73 9.89 11.95 -7.70
N LYS A 74 9.39 12.08 -6.46
CA LYS A 74 10.21 12.02 -5.24
C LYS A 74 9.53 11.23 -4.14
N ILE A 75 10.28 10.36 -3.49
CA ILE A 75 9.83 9.63 -2.29
C ILE A 75 10.83 9.91 -1.17
N LEU A 76 10.33 10.31 -0.01
CA LEU A 76 11.12 10.50 1.20
C LEU A 76 10.73 9.44 2.22
N GLU A 77 11.72 8.66 2.64
CA GLU A 77 11.57 7.56 3.58
C GLU A 77 12.06 8.01 4.96
N VAL A 78 11.19 7.98 5.97
CA VAL A 78 11.48 8.44 7.33
C VAL A 78 11.34 7.26 8.30
N PHE A 79 12.43 6.91 8.98
CA PHE A 79 12.42 5.89 10.03
C PHE A 79 13.28 6.31 11.21
N ILE A 80 12.80 5.99 12.42
CA ILE A 80 13.54 6.16 13.66
C ILE A 80 13.76 4.76 14.22
N SER A 81 15.03 4.35 14.30
CA SER A 81 15.43 3.12 14.99
C SER A 81 15.96 3.46 16.37
N PHE A 82 15.37 2.90 17.42
CA PHE A 82 15.97 2.89 18.74
C PHE A 82 16.65 1.54 18.94
N SER A 83 17.97 1.52 18.88
CA SER A 83 18.77 0.37 19.30
C SER A 83 19.16 0.64 20.76
N THR A 84 18.56 -0.08 21.70
CA THR A 84 18.98 -0.13 23.11
C THR A 84 20.04 -1.19 23.33
#